data_AF-A0A9P8BUB2-F1
#
_entry.id   AF-A0A9P8BUB2-F1
#
_cell.length_a   1.000
_cell.length_b   1.000
_cell.length_c   1.000
_cell.angle_alpha   90.00
_cell.angle_beta   90.00
_cell.angle_gamma   90.00
#
_symmetry.space_group_name_H-M   'P 1'
#
loop_
_entity.id
_entity.type
_entity.pdbx_description
1 polymer ?
#
loop_
_entity_poly.entity_id
_entity_poly.type
_entity_poly.pdbx_seq_one_letter_code
_entity_poly.pdbx_strand_id
1 'polypeptide(L)'
;MFVTIGCHPRNAAEFDKFRGGPDAYLNAQKAFLLDPANKKKIVAIGECGLETQLEHFHRHFELASMTGLPMFLHDRNTGGDFAKIITENRSRFKDGIVHSFTGTQEELKTYIDLGLYISLNGCSLKTEENLKVAAQVPLDRLMIETDGPWCEIRPTHASFKHLKMTKEQQDMYKPRAVHKERFEFGNMVKGRNEPCTIG
;
A
#
# COMPACT_ATOMS: atom_id res chain seq x y z
N MET A 1 8.89 0.36 14.85
CA MET A 1 8.48 0.79 13.51
C MET A 1 9.25 -0.01 12.48
N PHE A 2 8.58 -0.43 11.43
CA PHE A 2 9.13 -1.17 10.29
C PHE A 2 8.98 -0.33 9.02
N VAL A 3 9.71 -0.68 7.97
CA VAL A 3 9.68 0.01 6.68
C VAL A 3 9.71 -1.01 5.54
N THR A 4 9.38 -0.55 4.34
CA THR A 4 9.55 -1.29 3.10
C THR A 4 10.70 -0.69 2.29
N ILE A 5 11.24 -1.44 1.32
CA ILE A 5 12.22 -0.90 0.37
C ILE A 5 11.81 -1.23 -1.06
N GLY A 6 11.75 -0.20 -1.89
CA GLY A 6 11.31 -0.30 -3.26
C GLY A 6 11.37 1.06 -3.95
N CYS A 7 10.75 1.14 -5.11
CA CYS A 7 10.59 2.39 -5.83
C CYS A 7 9.16 2.43 -6.38
N HIS A 8 8.39 3.39 -5.88
CA HIS A 8 6.99 3.59 -6.29
C HIS A 8 6.95 3.89 -7.81
N PRO A 9 5.93 3.41 -8.57
CA PRO A 9 5.84 3.63 -10.01
C PRO A 9 6.02 5.10 -10.45
N ARG A 10 5.40 6.07 -9.76
CA ARG A 10 5.62 7.52 -9.96
C ARG A 10 7.07 8.02 -9.82
N ASN A 11 7.95 7.24 -9.19
CA ASN A 11 9.37 7.57 -9.03
C ASN A 11 10.26 6.67 -9.89
N ALA A 12 9.72 5.88 -10.83
CA ALA A 12 10.52 4.93 -11.61
C ALA A 12 11.64 5.62 -12.41
N ALA A 13 11.46 6.87 -12.83
CA ALA A 13 12.51 7.67 -13.47
C ALA A 13 13.77 7.90 -12.60
N GLU A 14 13.72 7.65 -11.29
CA GLU A 14 14.89 7.72 -10.41
C GLU A 14 15.92 6.63 -10.72
N PHE A 15 15.52 5.49 -11.31
CA PHE A 15 16.46 4.49 -11.80
C PHE A 15 17.37 5.05 -12.89
N ASP A 16 16.79 5.74 -13.88
CA ASP A 16 17.54 6.29 -15.01
C ASP A 16 18.36 7.52 -14.61
N LYS A 17 17.85 8.33 -13.68
CA LYS A 17 18.57 9.50 -13.15
C LYS A 17 19.70 9.13 -12.19
N PHE A 18 19.73 7.91 -11.67
CA PHE A 18 20.74 7.52 -10.70
C PHE A 18 22.13 7.48 -11.34
N ARG A 19 23.13 7.94 -10.59
CA ARG A 19 24.52 7.90 -11.06
C ARG A 19 24.96 6.44 -11.24
N GLY A 20 25.29 6.08 -12.49
CA GLY A 20 25.60 4.70 -12.87
C GLY A 20 24.40 3.90 -13.41
N GLY A 21 23.25 4.55 -13.57
CA GLY A 21 22.06 4.01 -14.21
C GLY A 21 21.25 3.04 -13.33
N PRO A 22 20.25 2.37 -13.93
CA PRO A 22 19.30 1.53 -13.21
C PRO A 22 19.93 0.38 -12.41
N ASP A 23 21.01 -0.22 -12.91
CA ASP A 23 21.68 -1.32 -12.20
C ASP A 23 22.43 -0.82 -10.97
N ALA A 24 23.02 0.39 -11.02
CA ALA A 24 23.63 1.01 -9.85
C ALA A 24 22.59 1.35 -8.78
N TYR A 25 21.40 1.82 -9.19
CA TYR A 25 20.29 2.07 -8.26
C TYR A 25 19.83 0.79 -7.57
N LEU A 26 19.64 -0.28 -8.34
CA LEU A 26 19.27 -1.60 -7.79
C LEU A 26 20.34 -2.14 -6.84
N ASN A 27 21.62 -2.00 -7.18
CA ASN A 27 22.72 -2.42 -6.32
C ASN A 27 22.80 -1.61 -5.02
N ALA A 28 22.48 -0.31 -5.05
CA ALA A 28 22.36 0.49 -3.84
C ALA A 28 21.23 -0.02 -2.93
N GLN A 29 20.08 -0.41 -3.49
CA GLN A 29 18.99 -1.03 -2.72
C GLN A 29 19.40 -2.38 -2.12
N LYS A 30 20.11 -3.22 -2.88
CA LYS A 30 20.66 -4.49 -2.37
C LYS A 30 21.63 -4.26 -1.21
N ALA A 31 22.54 -3.30 -1.34
CA ALA A 31 23.49 -2.98 -0.28
C ALA A 31 22.76 -2.52 0.99
N PHE A 32 21.74 -1.67 0.85
CA PHE A 32 20.93 -1.21 1.99
C PHE A 32 20.16 -2.34 2.67
N LEU A 33 19.62 -3.28 1.88
CA LEU A 33 18.93 -4.49 2.36
C LEU A 33 19.85 -5.44 3.14
N LEU A 34 21.09 -5.59 2.68
CA LEU A 34 22.06 -6.53 3.25
C LEU A 34 22.77 -5.96 4.50
N ASP A 35 22.69 -4.65 4.73
CA ASP A 35 23.24 -4.02 5.93
C ASP A 35 22.55 -4.57 7.21
N PRO A 36 23.32 -5.18 8.14
CA PRO A 36 22.78 -5.71 9.39
C PRO A 36 22.02 -4.68 10.24
N ALA A 37 22.36 -3.40 10.14
CA ALA A 37 21.69 -2.32 10.86
C ALA A 37 20.25 -2.10 10.37
N ASN A 38 19.97 -2.40 9.11
CA ASN A 38 18.67 -2.18 8.46
C ASN A 38 17.81 -3.44 8.40
N LYS A 39 18.44 -4.62 8.29
CA LYS A 39 17.76 -5.91 8.05
C LYS A 39 16.60 -6.21 8.99
N LYS A 40 16.66 -5.78 10.26
CA LYS A 40 15.59 -6.01 11.26
C LYS A 40 14.38 -5.07 11.10
N LYS A 41 14.50 -3.98 10.34
CA LYS A 41 13.44 -2.99 10.14
C LYS A 41 12.71 -3.14 8.80
N ILE A 42 13.36 -3.74 7.80
CA ILE A 42 12.78 -3.93 6.47
C ILE A 42 11.96 -5.22 6.45
N VAL A 43 10.66 -5.11 6.18
CA VAL A 43 9.72 -6.25 6.27
C VAL A 43 9.06 -6.62 4.96
N ALA A 44 9.19 -5.79 3.92
CA ALA A 44 8.67 -6.08 2.57
C ALA A 44 9.46 -5.33 1.48
N ILE A 45 9.39 -5.86 0.26
CA ILE A 45 9.83 -5.16 -0.95
C ILE A 45 8.67 -4.33 -1.49
N GLY A 46 8.85 -3.02 -1.52
CA GLY A 46 7.87 -2.06 -1.98
C GLY A 46 8.04 -0.70 -1.28
N GLU A 47 7.15 0.26 -1.52
CA GLU A 47 6.09 0.21 -2.51
C GLU A 47 6.67 0.13 -3.94
N CYS A 48 6.18 -0.82 -4.72
CA CYS A 48 6.53 -1.02 -6.13
C CYS A 48 5.32 -1.59 -6.88
N GLY A 49 5.29 -1.47 -8.19
CA GLY A 49 4.12 -1.87 -8.97
C GLY A 49 3.93 -0.99 -10.19
N LEU A 50 2.68 -0.82 -10.61
CA LEU A 50 2.34 -0.15 -11.87
C LEU A 50 1.27 0.93 -11.68
N GLU A 51 1.43 2.02 -12.42
CA GLU A 51 0.40 3.08 -12.60
C GLU A 51 0.49 3.62 -14.04
N THR A 52 1.69 4.00 -14.49
CA THR A 52 1.92 4.51 -15.87
C THR A 52 3.19 4.00 -16.55
N GLN A 53 4.17 3.50 -15.78
CA GLN A 53 5.46 3.04 -16.29
C GLN A 53 5.67 1.57 -15.93
N LEU A 54 5.90 0.75 -16.97
CA LEU A 54 6.29 -0.67 -16.83
C LEU A 54 7.77 -0.82 -16.46
N GLU A 55 8.56 0.19 -16.83
CA GLU A 55 10.00 0.15 -16.72
C GLU A 55 10.43 0.05 -15.25
N HIS A 56 11.29 -0.93 -14.98
CA HIS A 56 11.88 -1.26 -13.67
C HIS A 56 11.02 -2.04 -12.67
N PHE A 57 9.70 -2.22 -12.84
CA PHE A 57 8.92 -3.05 -11.91
C PHE A 57 9.47 -4.48 -11.80
N HIS A 58 9.92 -5.05 -12.93
CA HIS A 58 10.54 -6.38 -12.98
C HIS A 58 11.80 -6.53 -12.09
N ARG A 59 12.48 -5.42 -11.76
CA ARG A 59 13.70 -5.43 -10.95
C ARG A 59 13.41 -5.71 -9.47
N HIS A 60 12.23 -5.34 -8.98
CA HIS A 60 11.86 -5.59 -7.58
C HIS A 60 11.65 -7.07 -7.26
N PHE A 61 11.28 -7.90 -8.25
CA PHE A 61 11.20 -9.35 -8.06
C PHE A 61 12.58 -9.99 -7.83
N GLU A 62 13.66 -9.36 -8.29
CA GLU A 62 15.02 -9.81 -7.96
C GLU A 62 15.31 -9.60 -6.47
N LEU A 63 14.90 -8.45 -5.92
CA LEU A 63 15.04 -8.16 -4.49
C LEU A 63 14.18 -9.10 -3.64
N ALA A 64 12.94 -9.35 -4.06
CA ALA A 64 12.04 -10.27 -3.37
C ALA A 64 12.60 -11.69 -3.37
N SER A 65 13.07 -12.18 -4.51
CA SER A 65 13.68 -13.50 -4.64
C SER A 65 14.95 -13.65 -3.80
N MET A 66 15.81 -12.63 -3.76
CA MET A 66 17.06 -12.65 -3.00
C MET A 66 16.82 -12.65 -1.48
N THR A 67 15.81 -11.92 -1.02
CA THR A 67 15.58 -11.68 0.41
C THR A 67 14.56 -12.64 1.02
N GLY A 68 13.68 -13.23 0.20
CA GLY A 68 12.52 -13.99 0.66
C GLY A 68 11.44 -13.13 1.34
N LEU A 69 11.56 -11.80 1.28
CA LEU A 69 10.58 -10.88 1.84
C LEU A 69 9.30 -10.84 0.98
N PRO A 70 8.12 -10.62 1.59
CA PRO A 70 6.89 -10.40 0.85
C PRO A 70 6.93 -9.08 0.06
N MET A 71 6.02 -8.93 -0.90
CA MET A 71 5.91 -7.70 -1.70
C MET A 71 4.74 -6.82 -1.24
N PHE A 72 4.98 -5.51 -1.18
CA PHE A 72 3.98 -4.46 -0.97
C PHE A 72 3.72 -3.75 -2.30
N LEU A 73 2.62 -4.12 -2.95
CA LEU A 73 2.37 -3.88 -4.38
C LEU A 73 1.35 -2.78 -4.62
N HIS A 74 1.70 -1.83 -5.50
CA HIS A 74 0.82 -0.78 -5.98
C HIS A 74 0.24 -1.14 -7.35
N ASP A 75 -1.06 -1.00 -7.51
CA ASP A 75 -1.72 -1.13 -8.80
C ASP A 75 -2.80 -0.05 -8.97
N ARG A 76 -2.79 0.63 -10.12
CA ARG A 76 -3.81 1.63 -10.45
C ARG A 76 -3.95 1.81 -11.96
N ASN A 77 -5.14 1.56 -12.48
CA ASN A 77 -5.53 1.82 -13.88
C ASN A 77 -4.60 1.15 -14.91
N THR A 78 -4.14 -0.07 -14.64
CA THR A 78 -3.12 -0.74 -15.46
C THR A 78 -3.70 -1.66 -16.54
N GLY A 79 -5.02 -1.81 -16.61
CA GLY A 79 -5.69 -2.55 -17.69
C GLY A 79 -5.30 -4.03 -17.78
N GLY A 80 -4.85 -4.63 -16.68
CA GLY A 80 -4.43 -6.04 -16.61
C GLY A 80 -2.93 -6.28 -16.77
N ASP A 81 -2.13 -5.26 -17.13
CA ASP A 81 -0.67 -5.40 -17.23
C ASP A 81 -0.04 -5.80 -15.89
N PHE A 82 -0.58 -5.28 -14.78
CA PHE A 82 -0.14 -5.67 -13.44
C PHE A 82 -0.33 -7.18 -13.20
N ALA A 83 -1.52 -7.71 -13.47
CA ALA A 83 -1.82 -9.13 -13.32
C ALA A 83 -0.90 -10.00 -14.19
N LYS A 84 -0.62 -9.57 -15.42
CA LYS A 84 0.30 -10.26 -16.33
C LYS A 84 1.72 -10.33 -15.76
N ILE A 85 2.28 -9.19 -15.33
CA ILE A 85 3.63 -9.16 -14.75
C ILE A 85 3.72 -9.98 -13.47
N ILE A 86 2.73 -9.91 -12.59
CA ILE A 86 2.67 -10.73 -11.38
C ILE A 86 2.66 -12.21 -11.74
N THR A 87 1.86 -12.61 -12.73
CA THR A 87 1.77 -14.01 -13.18
C THR A 87 3.13 -14.52 -13.67
N GLU A 88 3.80 -13.76 -14.53
CA GLU A 88 5.13 -14.08 -15.06
C GLU A 88 6.21 -14.21 -13.96
N ASN A 89 6.03 -13.52 -12.83
CA ASN A 89 7.01 -13.47 -11.74
C ASN A 89 6.54 -14.18 -10.46
N ARG A 90 5.41 -14.91 -10.48
CA ARG A 90 4.78 -15.44 -9.27
C ARG A 90 5.68 -16.39 -8.48
N SER A 91 6.57 -17.11 -9.15
CA SER A 91 7.55 -18.01 -8.52
C SER A 91 8.74 -17.29 -7.86
N ARG A 92 8.90 -15.99 -8.10
CA ARG A 92 10.06 -15.20 -7.61
C ARG A 92 9.83 -14.52 -6.27
N PHE A 93 8.62 -14.63 -5.72
CA PHE A 93 8.30 -14.09 -4.40
C PHE A 93 7.29 -15.00 -3.71
N LYS A 94 7.32 -15.03 -2.38
CA LYS A 94 6.48 -15.95 -1.60
C LYS A 94 5.05 -15.42 -1.47
N ASP A 95 4.91 -14.28 -0.80
CA ASP A 95 3.66 -13.63 -0.46
C ASP A 95 3.67 -12.18 -0.97
N GLY A 96 2.50 -11.62 -1.24
CA GLY A 96 2.37 -10.23 -1.66
C GLY A 96 1.01 -9.68 -1.34
N ILE A 97 0.94 -8.36 -1.14
CA ILE A 97 -0.29 -7.63 -0.90
C ILE A 97 -0.46 -6.54 -1.95
N VAL A 98 -1.64 -6.47 -2.57
CA VAL A 98 -2.07 -5.31 -3.33
C VAL A 98 -2.63 -4.30 -2.34
N HIS A 99 -1.87 -3.24 -2.09
CA HIS A 99 -2.22 -2.25 -1.07
C HIS A 99 -3.20 -1.22 -1.63
N SER A 100 -3.94 -0.56 -0.74
CA SER A 100 -4.89 0.51 -1.05
C SER A 100 -5.84 0.15 -2.21
N PHE A 101 -6.38 -1.07 -2.22
CA PHE A 101 -7.10 -1.60 -3.37
C PHE A 101 -8.40 -0.82 -3.63
N THR A 102 -8.56 -0.28 -4.84
CA THR A 102 -9.78 0.42 -5.29
C THR A 102 -10.33 -0.13 -6.61
N GLY A 103 -9.88 -1.32 -7.00
CA GLY A 103 -10.21 -1.95 -8.28
C GLY A 103 -11.61 -2.57 -8.34
N THR A 104 -11.87 -3.29 -9.42
CA THR A 104 -13.15 -3.95 -9.68
C THR A 104 -13.25 -5.34 -9.03
N GLN A 105 -14.43 -5.94 -9.10
CA GLN A 105 -14.65 -7.33 -8.66
C GLN A 105 -13.81 -8.33 -9.47
N GLU A 106 -13.63 -8.09 -10.77
CA GLU A 106 -12.83 -8.94 -11.66
C GLU A 106 -11.34 -8.87 -11.31
N GLU A 107 -10.82 -7.66 -11.03
CA GLU A 107 -9.45 -7.45 -10.58
C GLU A 107 -9.23 -8.14 -9.22
N LEU A 108 -10.17 -7.96 -8.28
CA LEU A 108 -10.13 -8.63 -6.98
C LEU A 108 -10.03 -10.15 -7.13
N LYS A 109 -10.92 -10.74 -7.92
CA LYS A 109 -10.91 -12.19 -8.17
C LYS A 109 -9.56 -12.64 -8.74
N THR A 110 -9.04 -11.90 -9.72
CA THR A 110 -7.74 -12.19 -10.34
C THR A 110 -6.61 -12.17 -9.30
N TYR A 111 -6.58 -11.18 -8.42
CA TYR A 111 -5.53 -11.05 -7.40
C TYR A 111 -5.62 -12.12 -6.30
N ILE A 112 -6.83 -12.52 -5.93
CA ILE A 112 -7.05 -13.65 -5.01
C ILE A 112 -6.63 -14.99 -5.65
N ASP A 113 -6.95 -15.22 -6.92
CA ASP A 113 -6.55 -16.42 -7.66
C ASP A 113 -5.00 -16.52 -7.80
N LEU A 114 -4.31 -15.37 -7.88
CA LEU A 114 -2.85 -15.28 -7.83
C LEU A 114 -2.27 -15.48 -6.42
N GLY A 115 -3.12 -15.65 -5.40
CA GLY A 115 -2.75 -15.86 -4.01
C GLY A 115 -2.23 -14.60 -3.32
N LEU A 116 -2.62 -13.41 -3.78
CA LEU A 116 -2.26 -12.14 -3.15
C LEU A 116 -3.25 -11.80 -2.02
N TYR A 117 -2.76 -11.02 -1.06
CA TYR A 117 -3.58 -10.33 -0.07
C TYR A 117 -4.09 -9.02 -0.64
N ILE A 118 -5.17 -8.50 -0.05
CA ILE A 118 -5.80 -7.25 -0.43
C ILE A 118 -5.90 -6.38 0.81
N SER A 119 -5.31 -5.19 0.73
CA SER A 119 -5.45 -4.19 1.80
C SER A 119 -6.55 -3.19 1.46
N LEU A 120 -7.35 -2.85 2.47
CA LEU A 120 -8.38 -1.83 2.37
C LEU A 120 -8.07 -0.63 3.28
N ASN A 121 -8.30 0.57 2.76
CA ASN A 121 -8.24 1.83 3.52
C ASN A 121 -9.46 2.71 3.20
N GLY A 122 -9.47 3.97 3.67
CA GLY A 122 -10.60 4.85 3.40
C GLY A 122 -10.79 5.24 1.92
N CYS A 123 -9.77 5.07 1.06
CA CYS A 123 -9.92 5.18 -0.40
C CYS A 123 -10.66 3.98 -0.99
N SER A 124 -10.44 2.77 -0.45
CA SER A 124 -11.16 1.53 -0.79
C SER A 124 -12.62 1.50 -0.37
N LEU A 125 -13.10 2.54 0.33
CA LEU A 125 -14.43 2.57 0.94
C LEU A 125 -15.20 3.86 0.59
N LYS A 126 -14.83 4.51 -0.53
CA LYS A 126 -15.38 5.82 -0.93
C LYS A 126 -16.79 5.73 -1.50
N THR A 127 -17.05 4.76 -2.38
CA THR A 127 -18.32 4.64 -3.11
C THR A 127 -19.07 3.37 -2.72
N GLU A 128 -20.39 3.30 -2.99
CA GLU A 128 -21.18 2.07 -2.76
C GLU A 128 -20.61 0.88 -3.54
N GLU A 129 -20.07 1.11 -4.74
CA GLU A 129 -19.43 0.05 -5.52
C GLU A 129 -18.14 -0.44 -4.86
N ASN A 130 -17.32 0.46 -4.31
CA ASN A 130 -16.15 0.04 -3.55
C ASN A 130 -16.54 -0.79 -2.31
N LEU A 131 -17.66 -0.46 -1.64
CA LEU A 131 -18.15 -1.26 -0.50
C LEU A 131 -18.56 -2.68 -0.92
N LYS A 132 -19.21 -2.84 -2.09
CA LYS A 132 -19.56 -4.17 -2.62
C LYS A 132 -18.34 -5.00 -2.96
N VAL A 133 -17.29 -4.39 -3.53
CA VAL A 133 -16.04 -5.09 -3.83
C VAL A 133 -15.30 -5.44 -2.53
N ALA A 134 -15.19 -4.48 -1.59
CA ALA A 134 -14.58 -4.69 -0.28
C ALA A 134 -15.22 -5.84 0.50
N ALA A 135 -16.55 -5.97 0.44
CA ALA A 135 -17.29 -7.05 1.10
C ALA A 135 -17.01 -8.45 0.55
N GLN A 136 -16.37 -8.56 -0.62
CA GLN A 136 -16.02 -9.83 -1.25
C GLN A 136 -14.60 -10.29 -0.97
N VAL A 137 -13.77 -9.45 -0.32
CA VAL A 137 -12.41 -9.85 0.06
C VAL A 137 -12.50 -10.96 1.10
N PRO A 138 -11.92 -12.15 0.86
CA PRO A 138 -11.90 -13.21 1.85
C PRO A 138 -11.18 -12.76 3.14
N LEU A 139 -11.73 -13.09 4.31
CA LEU A 139 -11.17 -12.64 5.59
C LEU A 139 -9.73 -13.13 5.83
N ASP A 140 -9.34 -14.28 5.28
CA ASP A 140 -7.99 -14.83 5.34
C ASP A 140 -7.03 -14.23 4.29
N ARG A 141 -7.52 -13.26 3.50
CA ARG A 141 -6.76 -12.47 2.51
C ARG A 141 -6.89 -10.97 2.72
N LEU A 142 -7.69 -10.53 3.68
CA LEU A 142 -7.92 -9.13 3.99
C LEU A 142 -6.84 -8.58 4.93
N MET A 143 -6.30 -7.41 4.59
CA MET A 143 -5.58 -6.54 5.53
C MET A 143 -6.20 -5.14 5.56
N ILE A 144 -5.80 -4.34 6.54
CA ILE A 144 -6.28 -2.96 6.72
C ILE A 144 -5.10 -2.00 6.86
N GLU A 145 -5.27 -0.79 6.34
CA GLU A 145 -4.29 0.28 6.48
C GLU A 145 -4.97 1.66 6.45
N THR A 146 -4.22 2.72 6.79
CA THR A 146 -4.75 4.09 6.73
C THR A 146 -4.31 4.86 5.50
N ASP A 147 -3.15 4.50 4.94
CA ASP A 147 -2.41 5.31 3.94
C ASP A 147 -2.24 6.77 4.38
N GLY A 148 -2.07 6.99 5.70
CA GLY A 148 -1.89 8.33 6.29
C GLY A 148 -0.67 9.05 5.68
N PRO A 149 -0.79 10.33 5.28
CA PRO A 149 -1.83 11.29 5.67
C PRO A 149 -3.09 11.30 4.81
N TRP A 150 -3.22 10.36 3.86
CA TRP A 150 -4.29 10.30 2.87
C TRP A 150 -5.45 9.41 3.31
N CYS A 151 -6.41 9.22 2.41
CA CYS A 151 -7.51 8.26 2.55
C CYS A 151 -8.35 8.38 3.83
N GLU A 152 -8.51 9.60 4.35
CA GLU A 152 -9.48 9.88 5.42
C GLU A 152 -10.90 9.50 4.98
N ILE A 153 -11.65 8.77 5.82
CA ILE A 153 -13.09 8.56 5.62
C ILE A 153 -13.84 9.86 5.97
N ARG A 154 -14.50 10.44 4.95
CA ARG A 154 -15.19 11.74 5.01
C ARG A 154 -16.71 11.57 4.98
N PRO A 155 -17.49 12.56 5.45
CA PRO A 155 -18.96 12.53 5.42
C PRO A 155 -19.59 12.22 4.05
N THR A 156 -18.90 12.57 2.96
CA THR A 156 -19.36 12.32 1.60
C THR A 156 -19.09 10.88 1.11
N HIS A 157 -18.33 10.08 1.84
CA HIS A 157 -18.03 8.69 1.45
C HIS A 157 -19.16 7.76 1.88
N ALA A 158 -19.43 6.73 1.07
CA ALA A 158 -20.43 5.70 1.36
C ALA A 158 -20.18 4.99 2.70
N SER A 159 -18.91 4.83 3.10
CA SER A 159 -18.52 4.23 4.39
C SER A 159 -18.88 5.05 5.62
N PHE A 160 -19.07 6.37 5.51
CA PHE A 160 -19.22 7.23 6.68
C PHE A 160 -20.43 6.85 7.54
N LYS A 161 -21.53 6.43 6.91
CA LYS A 161 -22.74 5.97 7.61
C LYS A 161 -22.52 4.72 8.49
N HIS A 162 -21.44 3.98 8.25
CA HIS A 162 -21.09 2.78 9.01
C HIS A 162 -20.17 3.08 10.21
N LEU A 163 -19.63 4.30 10.32
CA LEU A 163 -18.81 4.71 11.45
C LEU A 163 -19.70 4.99 12.67
N LYS A 164 -19.93 3.94 13.47
CA LYS A 164 -20.62 4.03 14.76
C LYS A 164 -19.60 3.83 15.88
N MET A 165 -19.24 4.91 16.55
CA MET A 165 -18.26 4.90 17.64
C MET A 165 -18.93 5.32 18.95
N THR A 166 -18.54 4.68 20.03
CA THR A 166 -18.75 5.19 21.39
C THR A 166 -17.92 6.46 21.61
N LYS A 167 -18.17 7.19 22.70
CA LYS A 167 -17.41 8.40 23.02
C LYS A 167 -15.93 8.07 23.26
N GLU A 168 -15.66 6.95 23.91
CA GLU A 168 -14.32 6.44 24.20
C GLU A 168 -13.56 6.10 22.91
N GLN A 169 -14.21 5.39 21.98
CA GLN A 169 -13.63 5.07 20.67
C GLN A 169 -13.40 6.33 19.83
N GLN A 170 -14.33 7.29 19.88
CA GLN A 170 -14.16 8.57 19.19
C GLN A 170 -12.91 9.30 19.70
N ASP A 171 -12.74 9.39 21.01
CA ASP A 171 -11.60 10.10 21.60
C ASP A 171 -10.26 9.38 21.35
N MET A 172 -10.28 8.04 21.20
CA MET A 172 -9.08 7.24 20.90
C MET A 172 -8.68 7.25 19.42
N TYR A 173 -9.63 7.04 18.51
CA TYR A 173 -9.36 6.78 17.08
C TYR A 173 -9.64 7.96 16.16
N LYS A 174 -10.44 8.92 16.61
CA LYS A 174 -10.68 10.20 15.92
C LYS A 174 -10.75 11.35 16.93
N PRO A 175 -9.66 11.63 17.67
CA PRO A 175 -9.62 12.77 18.56
C PRO A 175 -9.87 14.08 17.80
N ARG A 176 -10.13 15.15 18.55
CA ARG A 176 -10.52 16.45 17.98
C ARG A 176 -9.53 16.90 16.89
N ALA A 177 -10.05 17.15 15.69
CA ALA A 177 -9.26 17.68 14.59
C ALA A 177 -9.29 19.22 14.54
N VAL A 178 -8.11 19.84 14.56
CA VAL A 178 -7.92 21.30 14.54
C VAL A 178 -7.16 21.75 13.28
N HIS A 179 -7.20 23.05 12.97
CA HIS A 179 -6.32 23.61 11.93
C HIS A 179 -4.86 23.50 12.37
N LYS A 180 -3.93 23.33 11.43
CA LYS A 180 -2.50 23.07 11.72
C LYS A 180 -1.87 24.18 12.58
N GLU A 181 -2.34 25.41 12.45
CA GLU A 181 -1.88 26.58 13.20
C GLU A 181 -2.30 26.54 14.68
N ARG A 182 -3.24 25.67 15.05
CA ARG A 182 -3.77 25.50 16.42
C ARG A 182 -3.47 24.10 16.97
N PHE A 183 -2.49 23.40 16.40
CA PHE A 183 -2.15 22.06 16.82
C PHE A 183 -1.65 22.05 18.28
N GLU A 184 -2.18 21.10 19.04
CA GLU A 184 -1.74 20.77 20.40
C GLU A 184 -1.68 19.23 20.50
N PHE A 185 -0.74 18.70 21.28
CA PHE A 185 -0.63 17.27 21.49
C PHE A 185 -1.96 16.69 22.02
N GLY A 186 -2.40 15.58 21.43
CA GLY A 186 -3.70 14.97 21.69
C GLY A 186 -4.79 15.35 20.68
N ASN A 187 -4.58 16.38 19.86
CA ASN A 187 -5.47 16.72 18.74
C ASN A 187 -4.92 16.20 17.40
N MET A 188 -5.82 15.88 16.47
CA MET A 188 -5.48 15.62 15.06
C MET A 188 -5.38 16.94 14.27
N VAL A 189 -4.74 16.87 13.10
CA VAL A 189 -4.78 17.97 12.12
C VAL A 189 -5.88 17.72 11.09
N LYS A 190 -6.76 18.70 10.85
CA LYS A 190 -7.83 18.61 9.84
C LYS A 190 -7.27 18.24 8.47
N GLY A 191 -7.83 17.20 7.87
CA GLY A 191 -7.44 16.72 6.54
C GLY A 191 -6.16 15.89 6.52
N ARG A 192 -5.54 15.59 7.67
CA ARG A 192 -4.41 14.69 7.81
C ARG A 192 -4.89 13.41 8.48
N ASN A 193 -5.01 12.33 7.71
CA ASN A 193 -5.34 11.03 8.28
C ASN A 193 -4.15 10.49 9.10
N GLU A 194 -4.41 9.65 10.10
CA GLU A 194 -3.37 9.19 11.04
C GLU A 194 -3.52 7.70 11.34
N PRO A 195 -2.45 6.99 11.75
CA PRO A 195 -2.51 5.56 12.06
C PRO A 195 -3.57 5.18 13.12
N CYS A 196 -3.89 6.08 14.05
CA CYS A 196 -4.93 5.83 15.06
C CYS A 196 -6.33 5.60 14.46
N THR A 197 -6.57 5.96 13.19
CA THR A 197 -7.87 5.78 12.56
C THR A 197 -8.15 4.34 12.08
N ILE A 198 -7.23 3.38 12.29
CA ILE A 198 -7.48 1.95 12.04
C ILE A 198 -8.58 1.41 12.97
N GLY A 199 -8.60 1.87 14.22
CA GLY A 199 -9.31 1.24 15.33
C GLY A 199 -8.37 0.45 16.25
#